data_AF-A0A4R3YKF0-F1
#
_entry.id   AF-A0A4R3YKF0-F1
#
_cell.length_a   1.000
_cell.length_b   1.000
_cell.length_c   1.000
_cell.angle_alpha   90.00
_cell.angle_beta   90.00
_cell.angle_gamma   90.00
#
_symmetry.space_group_name_H-M   'P 1'
#
loop_
_entity.id
_entity.type
_entity.pdbx_description
1 polymer ?
#
loop_
_entity_poly.entity_id
_entity_poly.type
_entity_poly.pdbx_seq_one_letter_code
_entity_poly.pdbx_strand_id
1 'polypeptide(L)'
;MSIMVITETAGSDADALALVTRARAAGQTLVWRVCDSVRAVTECVRSSRGEGAELVLLDMDVPEDGDAAGASLTDALGELPVPFIEIHDRDGEGSHPAMVTVVVPGDREAGVDMALSIALRYLAGHERMAA
;
A
#
# COMPACT_ATOMS: atom_id res chain seq x y z
N MET A 1 5.50 -14.85 1.93
CA MET A 1 4.54 -13.85 2.40
C MET A 1 5.05 -12.48 2.01
N SER A 2 4.27 -11.72 1.25
CA SER A 2 4.73 -10.47 0.64
C SER A 2 3.76 -9.33 0.88
N ILE A 3 4.32 -8.15 1.11
CA ILE A 3 3.61 -6.88 1.14
C ILE A 3 4.00 -6.13 -0.14
N MET A 4 3.00 -5.73 -0.92
CA MET A 4 3.22 -4.90 -2.09
C MET A 4 3.14 -3.43 -1.70
N VAL A 5 4.11 -2.62 -2.11
CA VAL A 5 4.10 -1.17 -1.94
C VAL A 5 3.93 -0.53 -3.31
N ILE A 6 2.81 0.15 -3.52
CA ILE A 6 2.50 0.90 -4.74
C ILE A 6 2.69 2.37 -4.40
N THR A 7 3.57 3.06 -5.11
CA THR A 7 3.94 4.46 -4.82
C THR A 7 4.18 5.26 -6.08
N GLU A 8 3.99 6.58 -6.02
CA GLU A 8 4.35 7.50 -7.12
C GLU A 8 5.86 7.64 -7.32
N THR A 9 6.62 7.53 -6.24
CA THR A 9 8.05 7.81 -6.26
C THR A 9 8.82 6.74 -5.48
N ALA A 10 9.96 6.33 -6.05
CA ALA A 10 10.95 5.60 -5.29
C ALA A 10 11.42 6.51 -4.13
N GLY A 11 11.27 6.04 -2.88
CA GLY A 11 11.91 6.68 -1.73
C GLY A 11 13.43 6.63 -1.84
N SER A 12 14.13 7.22 -0.86
CA SER A 12 15.58 7.09 -0.84
C SER A 12 16.01 5.62 -0.71
N ASP A 13 17.15 5.26 -1.30
CA ASP A 13 17.67 3.88 -1.21
C ASP A 13 17.90 3.44 0.24
N ALA A 14 18.27 4.37 1.13
CA ALA A 14 18.51 4.10 2.54
C ALA A 14 17.21 3.77 3.28
N ASP A 15 16.15 4.52 3.02
CA ASP A 15 14.85 4.30 3.66
C ASP A 15 14.19 3.03 3.13
N ALA A 16 14.28 2.80 1.81
CA ALA A 16 13.84 1.55 1.20
C ALA A 16 14.57 0.33 1.80
N LEU A 17 15.88 0.43 2.02
CA LEU A 17 16.67 -0.65 2.63
C LEU A 17 16.26 -0.89 4.09
N ALA A 18 16.00 0.16 4.87
CA ALA A 18 15.54 0.04 6.25
C ALA A 18 14.18 -0.67 6.33
N LEU A 19 13.22 -0.29 5.47
CA LEU A 19 11.90 -0.92 5.38
C LEU A 19 12.01 -2.40 4.97
N VAL A 20 12.83 -2.71 3.97
CA VAL A 20 13.07 -4.09 3.53
C VAL A 20 13.68 -4.93 4.66
N THR A 21 14.64 -4.38 5.39
CA THR A 21 15.30 -5.08 6.51
C THR A 21 14.28 -5.40 7.60
N ARG A 22 13.41 -4.44 7.94
CA ARG A 22 12.37 -4.62 8.94
C ARG A 22 11.33 -5.66 8.52
N ALA A 23 10.84 -5.60 7.28
CA ALA A 23 9.90 -6.59 6.76
C ALA A 23 10.49 -8.00 6.79
N ARG A 24 11.74 -8.16 6.36
CA ARG A 24 12.44 -9.45 6.39
C ARG A 24 12.61 -10.01 7.80
N ALA A 25 12.92 -9.16 8.77
CA ALA A 25 13.01 -9.57 10.17
C ALA A 25 11.67 -10.09 10.72
N ALA A 26 10.55 -9.67 10.13
CA ALA A 26 9.20 -10.16 10.43
C ALA A 26 8.72 -11.30 9.49
N GLY A 27 9.62 -11.88 8.68
CA GLY A 27 9.28 -12.98 7.76
C GLY A 27 8.56 -12.54 6.47
N GLN A 28 8.48 -11.24 6.21
CA GLN A 28 7.81 -10.66 5.05
C GLN A 28 8.80 -10.17 4.00
N THR A 29 8.40 -10.20 2.73
CA THR A 29 9.14 -9.53 1.63
C THR A 29 8.38 -8.28 1.19
N LEU A 30 9.11 -7.21 0.87
CA LEU A 30 8.52 -6.03 0.22
C LEU A 30 8.71 -6.11 -1.29
N VAL A 31 7.64 -5.81 -2.03
CA VAL A 31 7.65 -5.69 -3.48
C VAL A 31 7.22 -4.28 -3.86
N TRP A 32 8.15 -3.48 -4.39
CA TRP A 32 7.87 -2.11 -4.79
C TRP A 32 7.34 -2.04 -6.23
N ARG A 33 6.32 -1.20 -6.44
CA ARG A 33 5.78 -0.81 -7.74
C ARG A 33 5.71 0.71 -7.77
N VAL A 34 6.51 1.30 -8.64
CA VAL A 34 6.47 2.74 -8.89
C VAL A 34 5.50 2.98 -10.04
N CYS A 35 4.45 3.74 -9.77
CA CYS A 35 3.36 4.01 -10.71
C CYS A 35 3.22 5.51 -10.88
N ASP A 36 3.32 6.01 -12.12
CA ASP A 36 3.28 7.44 -12.43
C ASP A 36 1.87 7.95 -12.80
N SER A 37 0.86 7.08 -12.73
CA SER A 37 -0.50 7.38 -13.16
C SER A 37 -1.53 6.49 -12.48
N VAL A 38 -2.77 6.98 -12.35
CA VAL A 38 -3.92 6.22 -11.84
C VAL A 38 -4.09 4.90 -12.60
N ARG A 39 -3.93 4.93 -13.92
CA ARG A 39 -4.00 3.73 -14.76
C ARG A 39 -2.93 2.70 -14.37
N ALA A 40 -1.68 3.13 -14.18
CA ALA A 40 -0.59 2.23 -13.78
C ALA A 40 -0.85 1.63 -12.39
N VAL A 41 -1.42 2.40 -11.46
CA VAL A 41 -1.86 1.88 -10.16
C VAL A 41 -2.94 0.84 -10.34
N THR A 42 -4.00 1.12 -11.10
CA THR A 42 -5.08 0.16 -11.34
C THR A 42 -4.53 -1.15 -11.90
N GLU A 43 -3.58 -1.09 -12.84
CA GLU A 43 -2.93 -2.26 -13.41
C GLU A 43 -2.12 -3.04 -12.34
N CYS A 44 -1.39 -2.35 -11.45
CA CYS A 44 -0.64 -2.99 -10.35
C CYS A 44 -1.56 -3.59 -9.27
N VAL A 45 -2.65 -2.91 -8.91
CA VAL A 45 -3.66 -3.42 -7.99
C VAL A 45 -4.26 -4.71 -8.55
N ARG A 46 -4.62 -4.73 -9.84
CA ARG A 46 -5.14 -5.94 -10.51
C ARG A 46 -4.09 -7.06 -10.58
N SER A 47 -2.80 -6.74 -10.77
CA SER A 47 -1.74 -7.76 -10.84
C SER A 47 -1.34 -8.32 -9.48
N SER A 48 -1.59 -7.59 -8.39
CA SER A 48 -1.21 -7.99 -7.01
C SER A 48 -1.68 -9.40 -6.63
N ARG A 49 -2.86 -9.81 -7.15
CA ARG A 49 -3.42 -11.16 -6.97
C ARG A 49 -2.54 -12.25 -7.56
N GLY A 50 -1.96 -12.01 -8.73
CA GLY A 50 -1.05 -12.96 -9.39
C GLY A 50 0.33 -13.01 -8.74
N GLU A 51 0.70 -11.96 -8.01
CA GLU A 51 1.99 -11.83 -7.33
C GLU A 51 1.99 -12.38 -5.89
N GLY A 52 0.84 -12.83 -5.39
CA GLY A 52 0.70 -13.45 -4.07
C GLY A 52 0.91 -12.47 -2.91
N ALA A 53 0.66 -11.18 -3.12
CA ALA A 53 0.65 -10.20 -2.04
C ALA A 53 -0.44 -10.53 -1.03
N GLU A 54 -0.13 -10.42 0.26
CA GLU A 54 -1.08 -10.63 1.37
C GLU A 54 -1.61 -9.33 1.95
N LEU A 55 -0.97 -8.21 1.61
CA LEU A 55 -1.38 -6.86 1.97
C LEU A 55 -0.76 -5.85 0.97
N VAL A 56 -1.50 -4.79 0.67
CA VAL A 56 -1.03 -3.69 -0.20
C VAL A 56 -0.87 -2.39 0.61
N LEU A 57 0.26 -1.71 0.47
CA LEU A 57 0.45 -0.33 0.89
C LEU A 57 0.30 0.55 -0.34
N LEU A 58 -0.65 1.48 -0.32
CA LEU A 58 -0.95 2.39 -1.42
C LEU A 58 -0.57 3.82 -1.02
N ASP A 59 0.55 4.30 -1.54
CA ASP A 59 1.12 5.63 -1.33
C ASP A 59 0.99 6.43 -2.62
N MET A 60 -0.23 6.84 -2.93
CA MET A 60 -0.58 7.53 -4.16
C MET A 60 -1.64 8.58 -3.85
N ASP A 61 -1.42 9.80 -4.32
CA ASP A 61 -2.45 10.83 -4.30
C ASP A 61 -3.32 10.64 -5.55
N VAL A 62 -4.14 9.59 -5.52
CA VAL A 62 -5.08 9.34 -6.62
C VAL A 62 -6.25 10.32 -6.48
N PRO A 63 -6.54 11.16 -7.49
CA PRO A 63 -7.69 12.04 -7.45
C PRO A 63 -8.98 11.21 -7.27
N GLU A 64 -9.85 11.69 -6.39
CA GLU A 64 -11.16 11.11 -6.15
C GLU A 64 -12.05 11.13 -7.39
N ASP A 65 -13.08 10.28 -7.34
CA ASP A 65 -14.09 10.04 -8.37
C ASP A 65 -14.51 11.31 -9.14
N GLY A 66 -14.51 11.18 -10.47
CA GLY A 66 -14.95 12.23 -11.39
C GLY A 66 -14.58 11.95 -12.84
N ASP A 67 -13.51 11.18 -13.06
CA ASP A 67 -13.15 10.63 -14.37
C ASP A 67 -13.19 9.09 -14.39
N ALA A 68 -13.11 8.51 -15.60
CA ALA A 68 -13.20 7.06 -15.80
C ALA A 68 -12.00 6.29 -15.19
N ALA A 69 -10.86 6.95 -14.95
CA ALA A 69 -9.69 6.31 -14.37
C ALA A 69 -9.86 6.13 -12.86
N GLY A 70 -10.40 7.14 -12.16
CA GLY A 70 -10.75 7.06 -10.73
C GLY A 70 -11.74 5.93 -10.45
N ALA A 71 -12.86 5.88 -11.19
CA ALA A 71 -13.85 4.81 -11.05
C ALA A 71 -13.24 3.41 -11.28
N SER A 72 -12.37 3.28 -12.29
CA SER A 72 -11.68 2.02 -12.58
C SER A 72 -10.72 1.60 -11.45
N LEU A 73 -10.14 2.54 -10.72
CA LEU A 73 -9.33 2.24 -9.53
C LEU A 73 -10.21 1.82 -8.36
N THR A 74 -11.29 2.56 -8.08
CA THR A 74 -12.27 2.21 -7.03
C THR A 74 -12.78 0.79 -7.20
N ASP A 75 -13.15 0.41 -8.43
CA ASP A 75 -13.56 -0.97 -8.75
C ASP A 75 -12.43 -1.97 -8.48
N ALA A 76 -11.20 -1.67 -8.91
CA ALA A 76 -10.06 -2.57 -8.71
C ALA A 76 -9.70 -2.76 -7.23
N LEU A 77 -9.83 -1.71 -6.41
CA LEU A 77 -9.63 -1.79 -4.96
C LEU A 77 -10.77 -2.55 -4.27
N GLY A 78 -12.02 -2.37 -4.73
CA GLY A 78 -13.17 -3.12 -4.23
C GLY A 78 -13.11 -4.63 -4.54
N GLU A 79 -12.45 -5.01 -5.62
CA GLU A 79 -12.21 -6.42 -6.00
C GLU A 79 -10.92 -7.01 -5.39
N LEU A 80 -10.14 -6.21 -4.66
CA LEU A 80 -8.86 -6.66 -4.12
C LEU A 80 -9.10 -7.76 -3.05
N PRO A 81 -8.51 -8.96 -3.19
CA PRO A 81 -8.77 -10.08 -2.28
C PRO A 81 -8.03 -9.96 -0.95
N VAL A 82 -7.21 -8.93 -0.79
CA VAL A 82 -6.35 -8.68 0.37
C VAL A 82 -6.58 -7.27 0.88
N PRO A 83 -6.39 -7.03 2.19
CA PRO A 83 -6.53 -5.68 2.73
C PRO A 83 -5.47 -4.76 2.14
N PHE A 84 -5.82 -3.47 2.07
CA PHE A 84 -4.87 -2.42 1.73
C PHE A 84 -4.90 -1.30 2.78
N ILE A 85 -3.76 -0.62 2.90
CA ILE A 85 -3.58 0.58 3.72
C ILE A 85 -3.28 1.73 2.77
N GLU A 86 -4.02 2.82 2.92
CA GLU A 86 -3.76 4.07 2.20
C GLU A 86 -2.79 4.95 2.98
N ILE A 87 -1.94 5.66 2.24
CA ILE A 87 -0.91 6.54 2.77
C ILE A 87 -1.02 7.87 2.02
N HIS A 88 -1.12 8.96 2.77
CA HIS A 88 -1.14 10.33 2.24
C HIS A 88 -0.16 11.21 3.01
N ASP A 89 0.56 12.07 2.29
CA ASP A 89 1.44 13.10 2.85
C ASP A 89 0.81 14.51 2.82
N ARG A 90 -0.42 14.62 2.32
CA ARG A 90 -1.23 15.84 2.31
C ARG A 90 -2.45 15.70 3.20
N ASP A 91 -2.96 16.84 3.66
CA ASP A 91 -4.23 16.89 4.37
C ASP A 91 -5.36 16.41 3.44
N GLY A 92 -6.06 15.35 3.86
CA GLY A 92 -7.15 14.74 3.10
C GLY A 92 -7.81 13.62 3.93
N GLU A 93 -9.08 13.33 3.62
CA GLU A 93 -9.75 12.14 4.13
C GLU A 93 -9.40 10.93 3.23
N GLY A 94 -9.45 9.72 3.78
CA GLY A 94 -9.24 8.51 2.97
C GLY A 94 -10.33 8.37 1.91
N SER A 95 -9.92 8.09 0.67
CA SER A 95 -10.80 8.13 -0.50
C SER A 95 -11.43 6.78 -0.84
N HIS A 96 -10.86 5.68 -0.35
CA HIS A 96 -11.34 4.34 -0.64
C HIS A 96 -11.61 3.57 0.67
N PRO A 97 -12.34 2.44 0.64
CA PRO A 97 -12.62 1.63 1.83
C PRO A 97 -11.40 0.83 2.29
N ALA A 98 -10.30 1.53 2.58
CA ALA A 98 -9.06 0.98 3.10
C ALA A 98 -9.27 0.34 4.48
N MET A 99 -8.44 -0.64 4.82
CA MET A 99 -8.41 -1.19 6.17
C MET A 99 -8.00 -0.11 7.19
N VAL A 100 -7.03 0.72 6.81
CA VAL A 100 -6.54 1.88 7.55
C VAL A 100 -6.09 2.93 6.54
N THR A 101 -6.32 4.21 6.85
CA THR A 101 -5.69 5.34 6.17
C THR A 101 -4.68 5.98 7.12
N VAL A 102 -3.45 6.18 6.64
CA VAL A 102 -2.35 6.83 7.36
C VAL A 102 -2.10 8.18 6.71
N VAL A 103 -2.28 9.26 7.46
CA VAL A 103 -2.01 10.63 6.99
C VAL A 103 -0.90 11.22 7.86
N VAL A 104 0.23 11.55 7.24
CA VAL A 104 1.33 12.25 7.92
C VAL A 104 1.72 13.48 7.08
N PRO A 105 1.12 14.65 7.38
CA PRO A 105 1.30 15.85 6.57
C PRO A 105 2.77 16.26 6.45
N GLY A 106 3.27 16.32 5.21
CA GLY A 106 4.63 16.72 4.88
C GLY A 106 5.71 15.67 5.17
N ASP A 107 5.34 14.44 5.57
CA ASP A 107 6.29 13.37 5.89
C ASP A 107 5.80 12.01 5.39
N ARG A 108 5.88 11.83 4.07
CA ARG A 108 5.55 10.58 3.37
C ARG A 108 6.32 9.38 3.92
N GLU A 109 7.60 9.56 4.24
CA GLU A 109 8.46 8.47 4.73
C GLU A 109 7.99 7.95 6.08
N ALA A 110 7.61 8.84 7.01
CA ALA A 110 6.98 8.45 8.26
C ALA A 110 5.62 7.76 8.04
N GLY A 111 4.84 8.21 7.05
CA GLY A 111 3.59 7.57 6.64
C GLY A 111 3.80 6.11 6.20
N VAL A 112 4.76 5.88 5.30
CA VAL A 112 5.14 4.53 4.83
C VAL A 112 5.66 3.68 5.98
N ASP A 113 6.49 4.24 6.88
CA ASP A 113 7.00 3.50 8.03
C ASP A 113 5.89 3.04 8.98
N MET A 114 4.92 3.93 9.25
CA MET A 114 3.77 3.64 10.11
C MET A 114 2.87 2.60 9.45
N ALA A 115 2.58 2.73 8.16
CA ALA A 115 1.77 1.78 7.41
C ALA A 115 2.40 0.37 7.41
N LEU A 116 3.72 0.26 7.20
CA LEU A 116 4.42 -1.02 7.32
C LEU A 116 4.33 -1.58 8.75
N SER A 117 4.44 -0.75 9.79
CA SER A 117 4.25 -1.21 11.18
C SER A 117 2.87 -1.79 11.43
N ILE A 118 1.83 -1.17 10.88
CA ILE A 118 0.45 -1.64 10.97
C ILE A 118 0.29 -2.96 10.20
N ALA A 119 0.79 -3.03 8.97
CA ALA A 119 0.76 -4.22 8.13
C ALA A 119 1.41 -5.43 8.81
N LEU A 120 2.61 -5.27 9.35
CA LEU A 120 3.33 -6.35 10.02
C LEU A 120 2.57 -6.87 11.26
N ARG A 121 1.95 -5.97 12.04
CA ARG A 121 1.13 -6.35 13.20
C ARG A 121 -0.14 -7.09 12.77
N TYR A 122 -0.79 -6.62 11.70
CA TYR A 122 -1.97 -7.25 11.13
C TYR A 122 -1.67 -8.68 10.67
N LEU A 123 -0.63 -8.86 9.86
CA LEU A 123 -0.24 -10.18 9.32
C LEU A 123 0.15 -11.15 10.46
N ALA A 124 0.96 -10.69 11.42
CA ALA A 124 1.32 -11.52 12.58
C ALA A 124 0.09 -11.88 13.44
N GLY A 125 -0.93 -11.03 13.50
CA GLY A 125 -2.20 -11.32 14.16
C GLY A 125 -3.00 -12.39 13.43
N HIS A 126 -3.05 -12.30 12.09
CA HIS A 126 -3.78 -13.23 11.25
C HIS A 126 -3.17 -14.64 11.25
N GLU A 127 -1.83 -14.75 11.22
CA GLU A 127 -1.13 -16.03 11.35
C GLU A 127 -1.47 -16.74 12.67
N ARG A 128 -1.55 -16.00 13.78
CA ARG A 128 -1.89 -16.58 15.09
C ARG A 128 -3.33 -17.07 15.19
N MET A 129 -4.24 -16.52 14.39
CA MET A 129 -5.65 -16.94 14.39
C MET A 129 -5.90 -18.15 13.48
N ALA A 130 -5.01 -18.39 12.52
CA ALA A 130 -5.10 -19.49 11.55
C ALA A 130 -4.37 -20.77 11.99
N ALA A 131 -3.57 -20.71 13.06
CA ALA A 131 -2.80 -21.82 13.64
C ALA A 131 -3.56 -22.49 14.80
#